data_AF-A0A6I0K2U0-F1
#
_entry.id   AF-A0A6I0K2U0-F1
#
_cell.length_a   1.000
_cell.length_b   1.000
_cell.length_c   1.000
_cell.angle_alpha   90.00
_cell.angle_beta   90.00
_cell.angle_gamma   90.00
#
_symmetry.space_group_name_H-M   'P 1'
#
loop_
_entity.id
_entity.type
_entity.pdbx_description
1 polymer ?
#
loop_
_entity_poly.entity_id
_entity_poly.type
_entity_poly.pdbx_seq_one_letter_code
_entity_poly.pdbx_strand_id
1 'polypeptide(L)'
;NDFVLYAFKKNGEGNFSYEEAKHETSVIDGGVWKYNAAFPVGTYKFIAFYNLDEKNQAALNTTITGISNQTWENILKSIVITHFPSATDQYHEDMNEIFCGKTKDAIDISSGVGGDDNEIKIKLTLERIVSRIDIKFIKVASDDDHIEVPYATGNIFGGTGTTSLTSLIFTSSNVPLKYNLNGENPDYVTGVQCQVTYAAPSFQYGEANADAVKALDYQPFPKNADAINNNMETNIKKGIAKGGAYFMGSYLLPFPSSSQTLNANIQLNKANQERTIKVPGFTVTSNYVSIITVRLKSSTDAGDNNNGNDDEHLFNPKSTFIVEIEKTYDGIHNTNVDVE
;
A
#
# COMPACT_ATOMS: atom_id res chain seq x y z
N ASN A 1 2.70 -14.30 9.81
CA ASN A 1 1.83 -13.10 9.96
C ASN A 1 1.80 -12.75 11.42
N ASP A 2 2.87 -12.13 11.89
CA ASP A 2 3.19 -12.20 13.31
C ASP A 2 3.03 -10.81 13.92
N PHE A 3 2.18 -10.74 14.94
CA PHE A 3 2.09 -9.59 15.82
C PHE A 3 3.29 -9.59 16.76
N VAL A 4 3.97 -8.46 16.88
CA VAL A 4 5.14 -8.29 17.74
C VAL A 4 4.91 -7.11 18.66
N LEU A 5 5.20 -7.27 19.96
CA LEU A 5 5.11 -6.22 20.96
C LEU A 5 6.48 -5.98 21.60
N TYR A 6 6.96 -4.74 21.55
CA TYR A 6 8.15 -4.28 22.25
C TYR A 6 7.74 -3.38 23.41
N ALA A 7 8.29 -3.66 24.60
CA ALA A 7 8.05 -2.89 25.80
C ALA A 7 9.33 -2.17 26.24
N PHE A 8 9.16 -0.94 26.74
CA PHE A 8 10.26 -0.11 27.20
C PHE A 8 9.98 0.40 28.60
N LYS A 9 10.80 0.00 29.58
CA LYS A 9 10.65 0.37 30.99
C LYS A 9 11.30 1.71 31.27
N LYS A 10 10.56 2.60 31.94
CA LYS A 10 11.04 3.90 32.40
C LYS A 10 11.91 3.75 33.66
N ASN A 11 13.04 4.45 33.72
CA ASN A 11 13.89 4.55 34.90
C ASN A 11 13.60 5.84 35.70
N GLY A 12 14.32 6.02 36.81
CA GLY A 12 14.17 7.19 37.70
C GLY A 12 14.55 8.53 37.06
N GLU A 13 15.33 8.53 35.98
CA GLU A 13 15.74 9.73 35.23
C GLU A 13 14.72 10.10 34.15
N GLY A 14 13.72 9.24 33.92
CA GLY A 14 12.70 9.43 32.90
C GLY A 14 13.05 8.87 31.51
N ASN A 15 14.21 8.21 31.40
CA ASN A 15 14.63 7.48 30.22
C ASN A 15 14.08 6.06 30.21
N PHE A 16 14.21 5.38 29.07
CA PHE A 16 13.62 4.09 28.79
C PHE A 16 14.68 3.07 28.35
N SER A 17 14.49 1.81 28.74
CA SER A 17 15.27 0.66 28.29
C SER A 17 14.33 -0.44 27.78
N TYR A 18 14.77 -1.21 26.79
CA TYR A 18 14.00 -2.36 26.33
C TYR A 18 13.83 -3.39 27.47
N GLU A 19 12.60 -3.90 27.62
CA GLU A 19 12.26 -4.99 28.52
C GLU A 19 11.60 -6.09 27.68
N GLU A 20 12.22 -7.26 27.65
CA GLU A 20 11.68 -8.40 26.93
C GLU A 20 10.38 -8.85 27.60
N ALA A 21 9.32 -8.93 26.79
CA ALA A 21 8.03 -9.43 27.21
C ALA A 21 8.06 -10.97 27.22
N LYS A 22 7.60 -11.60 28.30
CA LYS A 22 7.36 -13.05 28.31
C LYS A 22 5.97 -13.32 27.76
N HIS A 23 5.89 -14.06 26.65
CA HIS A 23 4.64 -14.30 25.93
C HIS A 23 4.06 -15.67 26.29
N GLU A 24 2.80 -15.70 26.70
CA GLU A 24 2.13 -16.97 27.02
C GLU A 24 1.16 -17.44 25.93
N THR A 25 0.50 -16.56 25.16
CA THR A 25 -0.39 -16.94 24.04
C THR A 25 -0.91 -15.72 23.27
N SER A 26 -1.25 -15.90 21.99
CA SER A 26 -2.02 -14.96 21.17
C SER A 26 -3.36 -15.60 20.74
N VAL A 27 -4.47 -14.87 20.92
CA VAL A 27 -5.80 -15.30 20.45
C VAL A 27 -6.48 -14.13 19.73
N ILE A 28 -7.04 -14.40 18.55
CA ILE A 28 -7.89 -13.45 17.82
C ILE A 28 -9.33 -13.73 18.23
N ASP A 29 -10.00 -12.73 18.82
CA ASP A 29 -11.40 -12.82 19.25
C ASP A 29 -12.16 -11.59 18.73
N GLY A 30 -13.07 -11.79 17.77
CA GLY A 30 -13.93 -10.73 17.24
C GLY A 30 -13.22 -9.54 16.58
N GLY A 31 -12.04 -9.75 15.98
CA GLY A 31 -11.23 -8.68 15.38
C GLY A 31 -10.37 -7.90 16.38
N VAL A 32 -10.42 -8.25 17.66
CA VAL A 32 -9.51 -7.73 18.69
C VAL A 32 -8.44 -8.80 18.96
N TRP A 33 -7.18 -8.41 18.74
CA TRP A 33 -6.04 -9.24 19.11
C TRP A 33 -5.82 -9.11 20.62
N LYS A 34 -5.99 -10.22 21.35
CA LYS A 34 -5.65 -10.29 22.77
C LYS A 34 -4.24 -10.84 22.90
N TYR A 35 -3.38 -10.07 23.54
CA TYR A 35 -1.99 -10.41 23.76
C TYR A 35 -1.66 -10.31 25.23
N ASN A 36 -1.39 -11.46 25.84
CA ASN A 36 -1.04 -11.54 27.26
C ASN A 36 0.47 -11.59 27.40
N ALA A 37 1.02 -10.60 28.11
CA ALA A 37 2.42 -10.51 28.43
C ALA A 37 2.59 -10.11 29.90
N ALA A 38 3.51 -10.76 30.59
CA ALA A 38 3.85 -10.45 31.97
C ALA A 38 5.05 -9.50 32.02
N PHE A 39 4.90 -8.38 32.73
CA PHE A 39 5.97 -7.42 32.98
C PHE A 39 6.18 -7.23 34.49
N PRO A 40 7.42 -6.99 34.93
CA PRO A 40 7.66 -6.50 36.29
C PRO A 40 6.91 -5.19 36.55
N VAL A 41 6.69 -4.88 37.84
CA VAL A 41 6.14 -3.59 38.24
C VAL A 41 7.03 -2.44 37.73
N GLY A 42 6.39 -1.41 37.18
CA GLY A 42 7.06 -0.23 36.64
C GLY A 42 6.21 0.55 35.66
N THR A 43 6.77 1.62 35.13
CA THR A 43 6.15 2.48 34.13
C THR A 43 6.69 2.15 32.75
N TYR A 44 5.84 1.95 31.75
CA TYR A 44 6.22 1.42 30.43
C TYR A 44 5.70 2.25 29.26
N LYS A 45 6.39 2.19 28.12
CA LYS A 45 5.83 2.51 26.81
C LYS A 45 5.92 1.31 25.89
N PHE A 46 5.00 1.21 24.93
CA PHE A 46 4.90 0.05 24.04
C PHE A 46 4.92 0.47 22.58
N ILE A 47 5.48 -0.40 21.76
CA ILE A 47 5.45 -0.33 20.29
C ILE A 47 5.06 -1.70 19.79
N ALA A 48 4.04 -1.75 18.94
CA ALA A 48 3.55 -2.99 18.35
C ALA A 48 3.60 -2.92 16.83
N PHE A 49 3.94 -4.04 16.21
CA PHE A 49 3.90 -4.22 14.77
C PHE A 49 3.00 -5.40 14.41
N TYR A 50 2.39 -5.33 13.24
CA TYR A 50 1.71 -6.45 12.60
C TYR A 50 2.16 -6.56 11.15
N ASN A 51 2.33 -7.80 10.71
CA ASN A 51 2.73 -8.16 9.34
C ASN A 51 4.11 -7.60 8.95
N LEU A 52 5.02 -7.49 9.91
CA LEU A 52 6.41 -7.14 9.65
C LEU A 52 7.11 -8.28 8.92
N ASP A 53 7.85 -7.98 7.85
CA ASP A 53 8.65 -9.00 7.15
C ASP A 53 9.85 -9.47 7.99
N GLU A 54 10.35 -10.67 7.70
CA GLU A 54 11.40 -11.34 8.49
C GLU A 54 12.70 -10.52 8.54
N LYS A 55 13.07 -9.85 7.43
CA LYS A 55 14.30 -9.05 7.36
C LYS A 55 14.20 -7.81 8.25
N ASN A 56 13.08 -7.09 8.18
CA ASN A 56 12.83 -5.96 9.07
C ASN A 56 12.71 -6.40 10.52
N GLN A 57 12.05 -7.51 10.82
CA GLN A 57 11.93 -8.03 12.18
C GLN A 57 13.30 -8.40 12.77
N ALA A 58 14.16 -9.09 12.02
CA ALA A 58 15.50 -9.44 12.47
C ALA A 58 16.38 -8.19 12.72
N ALA A 59 16.32 -7.21 11.83
CA ALA A 59 17.02 -5.93 12.00
C ALA A 59 16.54 -5.18 13.25
N LEU A 60 15.21 -5.08 13.45
CA LEU A 60 14.63 -4.43 14.61
C LEU A 60 15.01 -5.12 15.92
N ASN A 61 14.93 -6.45 15.99
CA ASN A 61 15.28 -7.20 17.19
C ASN A 61 16.75 -6.95 17.59
N THR A 62 17.64 -6.87 16.60
CA THR A 62 19.06 -6.54 16.84
C THR A 62 19.23 -5.14 17.42
N THR A 63 18.50 -4.14 16.89
CA THR A 63 18.58 -2.77 17.39
C THR A 63 17.94 -2.61 18.78
N ILE A 64 16.72 -3.16 18.96
CA ILE A 64 15.91 -2.97 20.16
C ILE A 64 16.56 -3.60 21.39
N THR A 65 17.18 -4.78 21.25
CA THR A 65 17.90 -5.44 22.36
C THR A 65 19.07 -4.62 22.90
N GLY A 66 19.64 -3.71 22.10
CA GLY A 66 20.69 -2.78 22.52
C GLY A 66 20.20 -1.48 23.15
N ILE A 67 18.89 -1.21 23.17
CA ILE A 67 18.33 0.05 23.68
C ILE A 67 18.33 0.05 25.20
N SER A 68 19.15 0.93 25.78
CA SER A 68 19.19 1.17 27.22
C SER A 68 19.39 2.65 27.54
N ASN A 69 18.68 3.13 28.56
CA ASN A 69 18.75 4.49 29.08
C ASN A 69 18.63 5.58 28.00
N GLN A 70 17.61 5.49 27.14
CA GLN A 70 17.37 6.44 26.05
C GLN A 70 16.10 7.25 26.29
N THR A 71 16.07 8.48 25.76
CA THR A 71 14.82 9.25 25.68
C THR A 71 13.85 8.55 24.73
N TRP A 72 12.55 8.77 24.90
CA TRP A 72 11.54 8.18 24.02
C TRP A 72 11.73 8.58 22.56
N GLU A 73 12.11 9.83 22.30
CA GLU A 73 12.40 10.33 20.95
C GLU A 73 13.58 9.57 20.31
N ASN A 74 14.67 9.34 21.06
CA ASN A 74 15.82 8.59 20.55
C ASN A 74 15.45 7.14 20.23
N ILE A 75 14.60 6.51 21.06
CA ILE A 75 14.09 5.16 20.79
C ILE A 75 13.32 5.14 19.46
N LEU A 76 12.41 6.09 19.24
CA LEU A 76 11.65 6.19 18.00
C LEU A 76 12.56 6.42 16.78
N LYS A 77 13.65 7.18 16.94
CA LYS A 77 14.66 7.38 15.88
C LYS A 77 15.47 6.12 15.57
N SER A 78 15.75 5.29 16.58
CA SER A 78 16.51 4.04 16.43
C SER A 78 15.71 2.92 15.77
N ILE A 79 14.38 2.93 15.89
CA ILE A 79 13.53 1.91 15.27
C ILE A 79 13.30 2.28 13.80
N VAL A 80 13.97 1.55 12.91
CA VAL A 80 14.01 1.82 11.48
C VAL A 80 13.44 0.66 10.67
N ILE A 81 12.50 0.95 9.77
CA ILE A 81 11.97 0.03 8.78
C ILE A 81 12.64 0.31 7.44
N THR A 82 13.02 -0.72 6.70
CA THR A 82 13.88 -0.64 5.50
C THR A 82 13.26 -1.38 4.30
N HIS A 83 13.33 -0.76 3.11
CA HIS A 83 13.21 -1.48 1.84
C HIS A 83 14.53 -2.19 1.56
N PHE A 84 14.52 -3.50 1.36
CA PHE A 84 15.72 -4.26 1.03
C PHE A 84 15.90 -4.32 -0.49
N PRO A 85 17.00 -3.77 -1.04
CA PRO A 85 17.36 -4.01 -2.43
C PRO A 85 17.64 -5.50 -2.66
N SER A 86 17.32 -5.99 -3.85
CA SER A 86 17.80 -7.25 -4.37
C SER A 86 19.33 -7.25 -4.42
N ALA A 87 19.93 -8.40 -4.12
CA ALA A 87 21.39 -8.55 -4.11
C ALA A 87 22.05 -8.35 -5.48
N THR A 88 21.28 -8.40 -6.58
CA THR A 88 21.82 -8.39 -7.95
C THR A 88 21.49 -7.13 -8.75
N ASP A 89 20.56 -6.29 -8.30
CA ASP A 89 19.97 -5.22 -9.12
C ASP A 89 19.37 -4.10 -8.24
N GLN A 90 19.00 -2.97 -8.85
CA GLN A 90 18.26 -1.87 -8.18
C GLN A 90 16.79 -2.21 -7.87
N TYR A 91 16.39 -3.48 -7.96
CA TYR A 91 15.04 -3.90 -7.58
C TYR A 91 14.89 -3.85 -6.08
N HIS A 92 13.81 -3.27 -5.58
CA HIS A 92 13.44 -3.39 -4.18
C HIS A 92 12.42 -4.52 -4.06
N GLU A 93 12.56 -5.33 -3.01
CA GLU A 93 11.54 -6.32 -2.71
C GLU A 93 10.25 -5.60 -2.30
N ASP A 94 9.12 -6.15 -2.75
CA ASP A 94 7.81 -5.71 -2.30
C ASP A 94 7.73 -5.86 -0.78
N MET A 95 7.23 -4.82 -0.12
CA MET A 95 7.07 -4.84 1.32
C MET A 95 5.70 -5.39 1.69
N ASN A 96 5.61 -5.94 2.90
CA ASN A 96 4.32 -6.30 3.45
C ASN A 96 3.45 -5.06 3.72
N GLU A 97 2.15 -5.27 3.84
CA GLU A 97 1.26 -4.28 4.45
C GLU A 97 1.55 -4.20 5.94
N ILE A 98 2.48 -3.31 6.34
CA ILE A 98 2.94 -3.21 7.73
C ILE A 98 2.07 -2.22 8.50
N PHE A 99 1.66 -2.64 9.69
CA PHE A 99 0.96 -1.80 10.65
C PHE A 99 1.80 -1.59 11.90
N CYS A 100 1.75 -0.38 12.47
CA CYS A 100 2.44 -0.02 13.69
C CYS A 100 1.51 0.74 14.63
N GLY A 101 1.61 0.46 15.92
CA GLY A 101 0.98 1.27 16.97
C GLY A 101 1.98 1.53 18.10
N LYS A 102 1.84 2.67 18.77
CA LYS A 102 2.69 3.04 19.91
C LYS A 102 1.89 3.76 20.97
N THR A 103 2.25 3.61 22.24
CA THR A 103 1.60 4.38 23.30
C THR A 103 2.03 5.84 23.26
N LYS A 104 1.07 6.75 23.40
CA LYS A 104 1.35 8.17 23.56
C LYS A 104 1.94 8.43 24.94
N ASP A 105 1.22 7.98 25.96
CA ASP A 105 1.57 8.13 27.37
C ASP A 105 2.29 6.89 27.90
N ALA A 106 2.99 7.06 29.01
CA ALA A 106 3.55 5.94 29.74
C ALA A 106 2.48 5.29 30.62
N ILE A 107 2.52 3.98 30.75
CA ILE A 107 1.51 3.17 31.43
C ILE A 107 2.14 2.57 32.68
N ASP A 108 1.51 2.79 33.83
CA ASP A 108 1.95 2.23 35.10
C ASP A 108 1.40 0.82 35.28
N ILE A 109 2.31 -0.15 35.29
CA ILE A 109 2.05 -1.53 35.69
C ILE A 109 2.35 -1.65 37.17
N SER A 110 1.29 -1.71 37.98
CA SER A 110 1.40 -1.83 39.44
C SER A 110 0.99 -3.23 39.90
N SER A 111 1.54 -3.68 41.03
CA SER A 111 1.03 -4.86 41.72
C SER A 111 -0.32 -4.50 42.32
N GLY A 112 -1.41 -5.00 41.75
CA GLY A 112 -2.75 -4.79 42.31
C GLY A 112 -2.78 -5.26 43.76
N VAL A 113 -3.00 -4.33 44.69
CA VAL A 113 -3.28 -4.69 46.09
C VAL A 113 -4.78 -5.00 46.17
N GLY A 114 -5.17 -6.20 45.74
CA GLY A 114 -6.48 -6.80 46.03
C GLY A 114 -7.37 -7.12 44.83
N GLY A 115 -7.72 -8.42 44.71
CA GLY A 115 -8.89 -8.94 43.99
C GLY A 115 -8.66 -9.29 42.53
N ASP A 116 -8.66 -10.59 42.24
CA ASP A 116 -8.88 -11.40 41.01
C ASP A 116 -8.63 -10.87 39.57
N ASP A 117 -8.49 -9.56 39.32
CA ASP A 117 -8.18 -8.98 38.02
C ASP A 117 -6.81 -8.27 38.05
N ASN A 118 -5.72 -9.05 38.14
CA ASN A 118 -4.34 -8.56 37.95
C ASN A 118 -4.01 -8.21 36.48
N GLU A 119 -5.03 -8.05 35.63
CA GLU A 119 -4.90 -7.79 34.20
C GLU A 119 -5.01 -6.30 33.89
N ILE A 120 -3.90 -5.68 33.46
CA ILE A 120 -3.92 -4.31 32.94
C ILE A 120 -4.19 -4.36 31.44
N LYS A 121 -5.35 -3.84 31.03
CA LYS A 121 -5.77 -3.79 29.64
C LYS A 121 -5.16 -2.58 28.94
N ILE A 122 -4.22 -2.83 28.03
CA ILE A 122 -3.61 -1.81 27.18
C ILE A 122 -4.25 -1.86 25.80
N LYS A 123 -4.82 -0.74 25.36
CA LYS A 123 -5.36 -0.59 24.01
C LYS A 123 -4.32 0.12 23.13
N LEU A 124 -3.86 -0.58 22.09
CA LEU A 124 -3.01 -0.03 21.03
C LEU A 124 -3.79 -0.05 19.72
N THR A 125 -3.92 1.11 19.08
CA THR A 125 -4.40 1.19 17.70
C THR A 125 -3.20 1.04 16.77
N LEU A 126 -3.28 0.11 15.83
CA LEU A 126 -2.29 -0.05 14.78
C LEU A 126 -2.75 0.70 13.54
N GLU A 127 -1.87 1.52 12.97
CA GLU A 127 -2.09 2.24 11.72
C GLU A 127 -1.14 1.69 10.66
N ARG A 128 -1.57 1.65 9.38
CA ARG A 128 -0.67 1.22 8.31
C ARG A 128 0.39 2.29 8.12
N ILE A 129 1.65 1.90 8.21
CA ILE A 129 2.77 2.84 8.08
C ILE A 129 3.26 2.97 6.63
N VAL A 130 2.89 2.04 5.76
CA VAL A 130 3.21 2.04 4.32
C VAL A 130 2.10 2.66 3.46
N SER A 131 2.44 3.12 2.26
CA SER A 131 1.52 3.47 1.17
C SER A 131 1.38 2.28 0.24
N ARG A 132 0.20 2.03 -0.33
CA ARG A 132 0.05 1.06 -1.43
C ARG A 132 -0.08 1.81 -2.75
N ILE A 133 0.44 1.26 -3.85
CA ILE A 133 0.22 1.80 -5.20
C ILE A 133 -0.51 0.76 -6.03
N ASP A 134 -1.71 1.10 -6.47
CA ASP A 134 -2.52 0.29 -7.38
C ASP A 134 -2.53 0.93 -8.77
N ILE A 135 -2.75 0.11 -9.80
CA ILE A 135 -2.79 0.56 -11.19
C ILE A 135 -4.09 0.09 -11.84
N LYS A 136 -4.86 1.02 -12.39
CA LYS A 136 -6.11 0.78 -13.12
C LYS A 136 -5.87 1.05 -14.61
N PHE A 137 -6.37 0.19 -15.48
CA PHE A 137 -6.33 0.32 -16.94
C PHE A 137 -7.75 0.27 -17.50
N ILE A 138 -8.18 1.33 -18.18
CA ILE A 138 -9.54 1.43 -18.72
C ILE A 138 -9.55 1.93 -20.16
N LYS A 139 -10.66 1.66 -20.85
CA LYS A 139 -10.98 2.25 -22.16
C LYS A 139 -12.10 3.27 -21.96
N VAL A 140 -12.00 4.45 -22.57
CA VAL A 140 -12.96 5.55 -22.43
C VAL A 140 -13.42 6.07 -23.79
N ALA A 141 -14.56 6.76 -23.85
CA ALA A 141 -15.14 7.21 -25.12
C ALA A 141 -14.31 8.32 -25.80
N SER A 142 -14.56 8.50 -27.10
CA SER A 142 -13.81 9.44 -27.95
C SER A 142 -14.18 10.91 -27.72
N ASP A 143 -15.39 11.17 -27.23
CA ASP A 143 -15.99 12.48 -27.02
C ASP A 143 -16.24 12.81 -25.53
N ASP A 144 -16.21 11.80 -24.65
CA ASP A 144 -16.30 11.95 -23.19
C ASP A 144 -15.41 10.92 -22.48
N ASP A 145 -14.31 11.37 -21.89
CA ASP A 145 -13.34 10.52 -21.20
C ASP A 145 -13.78 10.12 -19.76
N HIS A 146 -14.95 10.58 -19.32
CA HIS A 146 -15.61 10.15 -18.10
C HIS A 146 -16.55 8.96 -18.32
N ILE A 147 -16.72 8.50 -19.56
CA ILE A 147 -17.53 7.33 -19.90
C ILE A 147 -16.59 6.20 -20.30
N GLU A 148 -16.58 5.12 -19.51
CA GLU A 148 -15.84 3.91 -19.86
C GLU A 148 -16.53 3.19 -21.02
N VAL A 149 -15.76 2.55 -21.91
CA VAL A 149 -16.27 1.76 -23.04
C VAL A 149 -15.88 0.30 -22.82
N PRO A 150 -16.81 -0.67 -22.82
CA PRO A 150 -16.53 -2.05 -22.55
C PRO A 150 -15.91 -2.71 -23.78
N TYR A 151 -15.27 -3.85 -23.55
CA TYR A 151 -14.88 -4.80 -24.57
C TYR A 151 -16.00 -5.82 -24.76
N ALA A 152 -16.37 -6.09 -26.01
CA ALA A 152 -17.30 -7.18 -26.31
C ALA A 152 -16.63 -8.53 -26.01
N THR A 153 -15.37 -8.66 -26.41
CA THR A 153 -14.46 -9.79 -26.22
C THR A 153 -13.04 -9.29 -25.92
N GLY A 154 -12.25 -10.05 -25.14
CA GLY A 154 -10.88 -9.65 -24.80
C GLY A 154 -10.81 -8.62 -23.66
N ASN A 155 -9.77 -7.76 -23.70
CA ASN A 155 -9.45 -6.81 -22.64
C ASN A 155 -8.48 -5.70 -23.14
N ILE A 156 -8.19 -4.74 -22.26
CA ILE A 156 -7.30 -3.59 -22.45
C ILE A 156 -5.87 -3.94 -22.92
N PHE A 157 -5.44 -5.20 -22.79
CA PHE A 157 -4.14 -5.70 -23.24
C PHE A 157 -4.19 -6.49 -24.56
N GLY A 158 -5.37 -6.72 -25.14
CA GLY A 158 -5.54 -7.32 -26.47
C GLY A 158 -5.47 -8.85 -26.52
N GLY A 159 -6.05 -9.57 -25.55
CA GLY A 159 -6.38 -10.99 -25.70
C GLY A 159 -6.19 -11.89 -24.47
N THR A 160 -6.80 -13.08 -24.52
CA THR A 160 -6.64 -14.20 -23.57
C THR A 160 -5.72 -15.29 -24.15
N GLY A 161 -4.86 -15.90 -23.34
CA GLY A 161 -3.98 -17.01 -23.74
C GLY A 161 -2.51 -16.61 -23.94
N THR A 162 -1.83 -17.12 -24.97
CA THR A 162 -0.39 -16.90 -25.24
C THR A 162 -0.02 -15.45 -25.64
N THR A 163 -1.02 -14.58 -25.79
CA THR A 163 -0.88 -13.14 -26.06
C THR A 163 -1.14 -12.29 -24.81
N SER A 164 -1.13 -12.88 -23.62
CA SER A 164 -1.32 -12.14 -22.36
C SER A 164 -0.09 -11.32 -21.98
N LEU A 165 -0.29 -10.31 -21.14
CA LEU A 165 0.81 -9.58 -20.51
C LEU A 165 1.70 -10.56 -19.73
N THR A 166 3.01 -10.53 -20.00
CA THR A 166 3.99 -11.41 -19.33
C THR A 166 4.58 -10.75 -18.10
N SER A 167 4.77 -9.43 -18.12
CA SER A 167 5.21 -8.72 -16.91
C SER A 167 4.76 -7.27 -16.86
N LEU A 168 4.67 -6.76 -15.64
CA LEU A 168 4.52 -5.35 -15.32
C LEU A 168 5.71 -4.95 -14.46
N ILE A 169 6.41 -3.89 -14.86
CA ILE A 169 7.52 -3.32 -14.10
C ILE A 169 7.12 -1.89 -13.71
N PHE A 170 7.11 -1.62 -12.41
CA PHE A 170 6.86 -0.31 -11.85
C PHE A 170 8.17 0.27 -11.34
N THR A 171 8.63 1.37 -11.94
CA THR A 171 9.86 2.05 -11.53
C THR A 171 9.53 3.44 -11.03
N SER A 172 9.63 3.68 -9.73
CA SER A 172 9.43 5.00 -9.12
C SER A 172 10.75 5.67 -8.73
N SER A 173 10.84 6.99 -8.83
CA SER A 173 12.00 7.78 -8.42
C SER A 173 11.79 8.38 -7.03
N ASN A 174 12.87 8.56 -6.27
CA ASN A 174 12.90 9.24 -4.97
C ASN A 174 12.16 8.50 -3.84
N VAL A 175 12.16 7.17 -3.87
CA VAL A 175 11.56 6.37 -2.80
C VAL A 175 12.49 6.28 -1.60
N PRO A 176 12.01 6.61 -0.39
CA PRO A 176 12.70 6.34 0.87
C PRO A 176 13.14 4.88 1.01
N LEU A 177 14.43 4.68 1.30
CA LEU A 177 14.93 3.35 1.66
C LEU A 177 14.63 3.01 3.11
N LYS A 178 14.57 4.02 3.98
CA LYS A 178 14.42 3.85 5.41
C LYS A 178 13.41 4.83 6.00
N TYR A 179 12.73 4.40 7.03
CA TYR A 179 11.81 5.21 7.81
C TYR A 179 11.98 4.91 9.29
N ASN A 180 12.12 5.94 10.12
CA ASN A 180 12.09 5.76 11.56
C ASN A 180 10.73 6.13 12.16
N LEU A 181 10.41 5.56 13.33
CA LEU A 181 9.13 5.82 13.99
C LEU A 181 8.99 7.23 14.56
N ASN A 182 10.02 8.07 14.46
CA ASN A 182 9.94 9.50 14.77
C ASN A 182 9.40 10.33 13.60
N GLY A 183 9.15 9.72 12.44
CA GLY A 183 8.67 10.42 11.25
C GLY A 183 9.79 11.01 10.38
N GLU A 184 11.03 10.59 10.61
CA GLU A 184 12.20 11.04 9.85
C GLU A 184 12.65 9.95 8.87
N ASN A 185 13.33 10.38 7.81
CA ASN A 185 13.98 9.49 6.87
C ASN A 185 15.51 9.61 7.04
N PRO A 186 16.16 8.66 7.72
CA PRO A 186 17.58 8.76 8.04
C PRO A 186 18.49 8.66 6.81
N ASP A 187 18.03 8.04 5.73
CA ASP A 187 18.82 7.78 4.52
C ASP A 187 18.10 8.31 3.26
N TYR A 188 17.44 9.47 3.36
CA TYR A 188 16.82 10.08 2.18
C TYR A 188 17.91 10.46 1.17
N VAL A 189 18.10 9.62 0.16
CA VAL A 189 18.95 9.91 -0.99
C VAL A 189 18.04 10.31 -2.14
N THR A 190 17.99 11.61 -2.44
CA THR A 190 17.33 12.12 -3.65
C THR A 190 17.94 11.43 -4.88
N GLY A 191 17.08 10.88 -5.75
CA GLY A 191 17.48 10.30 -7.04
C GLY A 191 17.58 8.77 -7.08
N VAL A 192 17.38 8.05 -5.98
CA VAL A 192 17.34 6.57 -6.02
C VAL A 192 16.04 6.12 -6.67
N GLN A 193 16.14 5.19 -7.63
CA GLN A 193 14.99 4.56 -8.28
C GLN A 193 14.62 3.28 -7.52
N CYS A 194 13.35 3.16 -7.15
CA CYS A 194 12.76 1.93 -6.68
C CYS A 194 12.09 1.23 -7.86
N GLN A 195 12.59 0.06 -8.22
CA GLN A 195 12.02 -0.76 -9.26
C GLN A 195 11.37 -2.00 -8.63
N VAL A 196 10.11 -2.25 -8.99
CA VAL A 196 9.36 -3.45 -8.63
C VAL A 196 8.94 -4.17 -9.90
N THR A 197 9.21 -5.47 -9.97
CA THR A 197 8.87 -6.31 -11.12
C THR A 197 7.86 -7.38 -10.74
N TYR A 198 6.79 -7.47 -11.51
CA TYR A 198 5.81 -8.55 -11.43
C TYR A 198 5.90 -9.40 -12.70
N ALA A 199 6.53 -10.57 -12.58
CA ALA A 199 6.74 -11.52 -13.68
C ALA A 199 5.50 -12.34 -14.07
N ALA A 200 4.40 -12.19 -13.32
CA ALA A 200 3.10 -12.80 -13.58
C ALA A 200 2.00 -11.94 -12.94
N PRO A 201 1.75 -10.73 -13.45
CA PRO A 201 0.81 -9.80 -12.83
C PRO A 201 -0.61 -10.41 -12.87
N SER A 202 -1.21 -10.57 -11.68
CA SER A 202 -2.60 -10.99 -11.56
C SER A 202 -3.49 -9.76 -11.61
N PHE A 203 -4.37 -9.70 -12.60
CA PHE A 203 -5.33 -8.61 -12.75
C PHE A 203 -6.72 -9.07 -12.35
N GLN A 204 -7.45 -8.16 -11.72
CA GLN A 204 -8.89 -8.25 -11.58
C GLN A 204 -9.52 -7.46 -12.73
N TYR A 205 -10.39 -8.12 -13.50
CA TYR A 205 -11.02 -7.51 -14.66
C TYR A 205 -12.41 -6.98 -14.32
N GLY A 206 -12.74 -5.84 -14.91
CA GLY A 206 -14.10 -5.31 -14.91
C GLY A 206 -15.05 -6.22 -15.70
N GLU A 207 -16.32 -6.23 -15.28
CA GLU A 207 -17.41 -6.99 -15.89
C GLU A 207 -18.64 -6.11 -16.19
N ALA A 208 -18.58 -4.81 -15.86
CA ALA A 208 -19.72 -3.91 -16.00
C ALA A 208 -19.93 -3.46 -17.45
N ASN A 209 -21.18 -3.22 -17.83
CA ASN A 209 -21.48 -2.52 -19.09
C ASN A 209 -21.19 -1.02 -18.92
N ALA A 210 -20.84 -0.33 -20.00
CA ALA A 210 -20.47 1.09 -19.96
C ALA A 210 -21.56 2.00 -19.40
N ASP A 211 -22.82 1.75 -19.75
CA ASP A 211 -23.97 2.49 -19.19
C ASP A 211 -24.05 2.41 -17.65
N ALA A 212 -23.38 1.42 -17.03
CA ALA A 212 -23.32 1.24 -15.59
C ALA A 212 -22.10 1.90 -14.93
N VAL A 213 -21.08 2.33 -15.68
CA VAL A 213 -19.85 2.92 -15.15
C VAL A 213 -19.63 4.30 -15.74
N LYS A 214 -20.15 5.31 -15.04
CA LYS A 214 -19.61 6.67 -15.15
C LYS A 214 -18.32 6.68 -14.36
N ALA A 215 -17.20 7.02 -15.00
CA ALA A 215 -15.88 7.01 -14.39
C ALA A 215 -15.85 7.79 -13.06
N LEU A 216 -16.71 8.81 -12.91
CA LEU A 216 -16.84 9.65 -11.72
C LEU A 216 -17.50 9.00 -10.48
N ASP A 217 -18.14 7.84 -10.65
CA ASP A 217 -18.93 7.18 -9.59
C ASP A 217 -18.23 5.93 -9.01
N TYR A 218 -17.04 5.58 -9.51
CA TYR A 218 -16.33 4.37 -9.09
C TYR A 218 -15.62 4.54 -7.74
N GLN A 219 -16.04 3.76 -6.75
CA GLN A 219 -15.43 3.71 -5.41
C GLN A 219 -14.90 2.29 -5.15
N PRO A 220 -13.65 1.96 -5.52
CA PRO A 220 -13.09 0.61 -5.31
C PRO A 220 -13.08 0.22 -3.83
N PHE A 221 -12.91 1.22 -2.95
CA PHE A 221 -12.79 1.04 -1.51
C PHE A 221 -13.99 1.66 -0.79
N PRO A 222 -14.87 0.86 -0.17
CA PRO A 222 -15.95 1.42 0.64
C PRO A 222 -15.37 2.15 1.86
N LYS A 223 -15.94 3.32 2.23
CA LYS A 223 -15.52 4.08 3.43
C LYS A 223 -15.59 3.28 4.74
N ASN A 224 -16.35 2.18 4.77
CA ASN A 224 -16.63 1.41 5.96
C ASN A 224 -15.77 0.13 6.00
N ALA A 225 -15.04 -0.05 7.10
CA ALA A 225 -14.19 -1.20 7.39
C ALA A 225 -14.90 -2.56 7.25
N ASP A 226 -16.19 -2.63 7.64
CA ASP A 226 -16.98 -3.87 7.55
C ASP A 226 -17.27 -4.34 6.11
N ALA A 227 -17.05 -3.45 5.13
CA ALA A 227 -17.28 -3.74 3.71
C ALA A 227 -15.98 -4.00 2.93
N ILE A 228 -14.79 -3.90 3.52
CA ILE A 228 -13.54 -3.82 2.72
C ILE A 228 -13.17 -5.15 2.04
N ASN A 229 -13.34 -6.30 2.71
CA ASN A 229 -12.81 -7.57 2.19
C ASN A 229 -13.74 -8.33 1.23
N ASN A 230 -15.07 -8.29 1.43
CA ASN A 230 -16.01 -8.96 0.52
C ASN A 230 -16.39 -8.11 -0.71
N ASN A 231 -16.01 -6.83 -0.71
CA ASN A 231 -16.53 -5.85 -1.67
C ASN A 231 -15.48 -5.39 -2.68
N MET A 232 -14.17 -5.60 -2.48
CA MET A 232 -13.17 -5.11 -3.44
C MET A 232 -13.28 -5.79 -4.81
N GLU A 233 -13.31 -7.12 -4.85
CA GLU A 233 -13.50 -7.87 -6.10
C GLU A 233 -14.86 -7.56 -6.73
N THR A 234 -15.91 -7.49 -5.90
CA THR A 234 -17.28 -7.15 -6.35
C THR A 234 -17.34 -5.72 -6.91
N ASN A 235 -16.68 -4.76 -6.27
CA ASN A 235 -16.60 -3.37 -6.68
C ASN A 235 -15.82 -3.26 -7.97
N ILE A 236 -14.67 -3.93 -8.10
CA ILE A 236 -13.87 -3.93 -9.32
C ILE A 236 -14.68 -4.52 -10.48
N LYS A 237 -15.34 -5.67 -10.28
CA LYS A 237 -16.20 -6.28 -11.31
C LYS A 237 -17.34 -5.36 -11.74
N LYS A 238 -17.97 -4.65 -10.80
CA LYS A 238 -19.14 -3.79 -11.09
C LYS A 238 -18.81 -2.35 -11.45
N GLY A 239 -17.61 -1.90 -11.15
CA GLY A 239 -17.22 -0.49 -11.21
C GLY A 239 -16.12 -0.20 -12.21
N ILE A 240 -15.63 -1.23 -12.90
CA ILE A 240 -14.80 -1.10 -14.10
C ILE A 240 -15.56 -1.75 -15.26
N ALA A 241 -15.59 -1.07 -16.41
CA ALA A 241 -16.21 -1.59 -17.60
C ALA A 241 -15.53 -2.90 -18.07
N LYS A 242 -16.31 -3.76 -18.72
CA LYS A 242 -15.89 -5.09 -19.16
C LYS A 242 -14.57 -5.03 -19.93
N GLY A 243 -13.58 -5.79 -19.51
CA GLY A 243 -12.26 -5.85 -20.15
C GLY A 243 -11.27 -4.75 -19.72
N GLY A 244 -11.69 -3.78 -18.92
CA GLY A 244 -10.77 -2.98 -18.10
C GLY A 244 -10.12 -3.84 -17.02
N ALA A 245 -8.97 -3.41 -16.51
CA ALA A 245 -8.15 -4.19 -15.59
C ALA A 245 -7.71 -3.38 -14.37
N TYR A 246 -7.64 -4.04 -13.23
CA TYR A 246 -7.14 -3.50 -11.97
C TYR A 246 -5.99 -4.36 -11.46
N PHE A 247 -4.91 -3.72 -11.08
CA PHE A 247 -3.73 -4.33 -10.48
C PHE A 247 -3.52 -3.75 -9.09
N MET A 248 -3.60 -4.62 -8.09
CA MET A 248 -3.19 -4.27 -6.73
C MET A 248 -1.67 -4.39 -6.67
N GLY A 249 -0.98 -3.27 -6.45
CA GLY A 249 0.48 -3.22 -6.53
C GLY A 249 1.14 -3.12 -5.16
N SER A 250 2.37 -2.61 -5.18
CA SER A 250 3.31 -2.73 -4.07
C SER A 250 3.04 -1.79 -2.91
N TYR A 251 3.53 -2.19 -1.74
CA TYR A 251 3.65 -1.31 -0.59
C TYR A 251 5.01 -0.61 -0.59
N LEU A 252 4.99 0.71 -0.37
CA LEU A 252 6.17 1.54 -0.22
C LEU A 252 6.21 2.23 1.15
N LEU A 253 7.40 2.33 1.73
CA LEU A 253 7.67 3.10 2.95
C LEU A 253 7.34 4.59 2.83
N PRO A 254 6.93 5.22 3.95
CA PRO A 254 6.44 6.58 3.96
C PRO A 254 7.57 7.62 3.90
N PHE A 255 7.12 8.86 3.82
CA PHE A 255 7.85 10.01 3.30
C PHE A 255 8.29 10.99 4.39
N PRO A 256 9.31 11.82 4.13
CA PRO A 256 9.55 13.01 4.96
C PRO A 256 8.32 13.94 4.82
N SER A 257 7.60 14.16 5.92
CA SER A 257 6.20 14.66 5.96
C SER A 257 5.22 13.63 5.39
N SER A 258 3.99 13.56 5.92
CA SER A 258 3.02 12.48 5.64
C SER A 258 2.72 12.18 4.16
N SER A 259 3.21 12.98 3.20
CA SER A 259 2.96 12.89 1.76
C SER A 259 4.23 13.24 0.95
N GLN A 260 4.49 12.56 -0.16
CA GLN A 260 5.55 12.92 -1.12
C GLN A 260 5.07 12.80 -2.56
N THR A 261 5.55 13.68 -3.43
CA THR A 261 5.41 13.59 -4.88
C THR A 261 6.59 12.84 -5.51
N LEU A 262 6.30 11.82 -6.31
CA LEU A 262 7.21 10.93 -7.01
C LEU A 262 7.02 11.07 -8.52
N ASN A 263 7.88 10.45 -9.30
CA ASN A 263 7.62 10.12 -10.70
C ASN A 263 7.80 8.61 -10.85
N ALA A 264 7.17 7.99 -11.83
CA ALA A 264 7.43 6.60 -12.14
C ALA A 264 7.38 6.29 -13.65
N ASN A 265 7.65 5.04 -13.98
CA ASN A 265 7.38 4.42 -15.25
C ASN A 265 6.64 3.09 -15.00
N ILE A 266 5.62 2.80 -15.80
CA ILE A 266 4.98 1.48 -15.86
C ILE A 266 5.37 0.86 -17.20
N GLN A 267 6.24 -0.14 -17.16
CA GLN A 267 6.60 -0.92 -18.34
C GLN A 267 5.75 -2.19 -18.39
N LEU A 268 5.06 -2.36 -19.51
CA LEU A 268 4.18 -3.47 -19.85
C LEU A 268 4.87 -4.32 -20.90
N ASN A 269 5.11 -5.59 -20.58
CA ASN A 269 5.72 -6.53 -21.50
C ASN A 269 4.70 -7.59 -21.90
N LYS A 270 4.54 -7.81 -23.20
CA LYS A 270 3.70 -8.84 -23.80
C LYS A 270 4.47 -9.35 -25.00
N ALA A 271 4.75 -10.66 -25.08
CA ALA A 271 5.37 -11.35 -26.23
C ALA A 271 5.98 -10.44 -27.35
N ASN A 272 7.31 -10.29 -27.43
CA ASN A 272 8.02 -9.45 -28.42
C ASN A 272 7.55 -7.97 -28.52
N GLN A 273 6.68 -7.50 -27.63
CA GLN A 273 6.20 -6.12 -27.53
C GLN A 273 6.47 -5.57 -26.13
N GLU A 274 6.94 -4.34 -26.10
CA GLU A 274 7.19 -3.58 -24.89
C GLU A 274 6.49 -2.23 -25.02
N ARG A 275 5.88 -1.77 -23.93
CA ARG A 275 5.32 -0.43 -23.83
C ARG A 275 5.66 0.18 -22.47
N THR A 276 6.21 1.38 -22.49
CA THR A 276 6.54 2.12 -21.28
C THR A 276 5.64 3.33 -21.14
N ILE A 277 5.01 3.46 -19.98
CA ILE A 277 4.06 4.50 -19.59
C ILE A 277 4.77 5.42 -18.60
N LYS A 278 5.00 6.70 -18.94
CA LYS A 278 5.65 7.65 -18.01
C LYS A 278 4.64 8.21 -17.04
N VAL A 279 5.02 8.31 -15.78
CA VAL A 279 4.16 8.61 -14.64
C VAL A 279 4.63 9.86 -13.91
N PRO A 280 4.47 11.08 -14.46
CA PRO A 280 4.86 12.30 -13.78
C PRO A 280 4.06 12.60 -12.51
N GLY A 281 4.76 13.07 -11.48
CA GLY A 281 4.21 13.96 -10.46
C GLY A 281 3.28 13.33 -9.45
N PHE A 282 3.47 12.06 -9.05
CA PHE A 282 2.58 11.32 -8.17
C PHE A 282 2.75 11.37 -6.65
N THR A 283 1.72 11.84 -5.95
CA THR A 283 1.56 11.88 -4.52
C THR A 283 1.20 10.52 -3.93
N VAL A 284 1.95 10.15 -2.91
CA VAL A 284 1.82 8.95 -2.09
C VAL A 284 1.84 9.37 -0.63
N THR A 285 1.11 8.64 0.23
CA THR A 285 0.95 8.99 1.65
C THR A 285 0.81 7.75 2.52
N SER A 286 1.36 7.86 3.73
CA SER A 286 1.26 6.79 4.73
C SER A 286 -0.20 6.48 5.04
N ASN A 287 -0.55 5.19 5.16
CA ASN A 287 -1.92 4.70 5.38
C ASN A 287 -2.87 4.90 4.20
N TYR A 288 -2.37 5.31 3.02
CA TYR A 288 -3.20 5.63 1.86
C TYR A 288 -2.87 4.72 0.66
N VAL A 289 -3.87 4.38 -0.17
CA VAL A 289 -3.70 3.57 -1.39
C VAL A 289 -3.72 4.49 -2.59
N SER A 290 -2.60 4.76 -3.24
CA SER A 290 -2.53 5.57 -4.45
C SER A 290 -2.98 4.77 -5.67
N ILE A 291 -3.93 5.29 -6.46
CA ILE A 291 -4.36 4.63 -7.71
C ILE A 291 -3.85 5.42 -8.92
N ILE A 292 -3.04 4.78 -9.75
CA ILE A 292 -2.64 5.29 -11.06
C ILE A 292 -3.63 4.77 -12.10
N THR A 293 -4.39 5.63 -12.75
CA THR A 293 -5.33 5.22 -13.80
C THR A 293 -4.79 5.54 -15.19
N VAL A 294 -4.58 4.51 -15.99
CA VAL A 294 -4.21 4.57 -17.40
C VAL A 294 -5.48 4.44 -18.24
N ARG A 295 -5.80 5.47 -19.03
CA ARG A 295 -6.99 5.47 -19.91
C ARG A 295 -6.58 5.37 -21.38
N LEU A 296 -7.16 4.42 -22.09
CA LEU A 296 -7.12 4.30 -23.54
C LEU A 296 -8.35 4.99 -24.11
N LYS A 297 -8.19 6.04 -24.90
CA LYS A 297 -9.30 6.64 -25.62
C LYS A 297 -9.71 5.73 -26.76
N SER A 298 -11.00 5.44 -26.88
CA SER A 298 -11.55 4.64 -27.97
C SER A 298 -11.87 5.52 -29.19
N SER A 299 -12.10 4.89 -30.34
CA SER A 299 -12.78 5.54 -31.47
C SER A 299 -14.31 5.59 -31.31
N THR A 300 -14.88 4.80 -30.40
CA THR A 300 -16.31 4.77 -30.08
C THR A 300 -16.72 6.04 -29.32
N ASP A 301 -17.84 6.66 -29.70
CA ASP A 301 -18.43 7.78 -28.95
C ASP A 301 -19.24 7.30 -27.74
N ALA A 302 -19.59 8.21 -26.85
CA ALA A 302 -20.35 7.92 -25.64
C ALA A 302 -21.76 7.38 -25.93
N GLY A 303 -22.33 7.69 -27.10
CA GLY A 303 -23.68 7.27 -27.51
C GLY A 303 -23.76 5.83 -28.05
N ASP A 304 -22.63 5.26 -28.50
CA ASP A 304 -22.49 3.90 -29.03
C ASP A 304 -21.61 3.01 -28.11
N ASN A 305 -21.60 3.34 -26.82
CA ASN A 305 -20.71 2.75 -25.82
C ASN A 305 -20.87 1.23 -25.61
N ASN A 306 -21.93 0.58 -26.11
CA ASN A 306 -22.11 -0.88 -25.97
C ASN A 306 -21.39 -1.70 -27.06
N ASN A 307 -20.72 -1.04 -28.01
CA ASN A 307 -20.06 -1.65 -29.16
C ASN A 307 -18.59 -1.19 -29.29
N GLY A 308 -17.87 -1.14 -28.17
CA GLY A 308 -16.46 -0.80 -28.16
C GLY A 308 -15.63 -1.68 -29.11
N ASN A 309 -14.75 -1.05 -29.88
CA ASN A 309 -13.85 -1.79 -30.77
C ASN A 309 -12.84 -2.61 -29.96
N ASP A 310 -12.86 -3.94 -30.10
CA ASP A 310 -11.98 -4.86 -29.37
C ASP A 310 -10.55 -4.89 -29.92
N ASP A 311 -10.34 -4.45 -31.16
CA ASP A 311 -9.01 -4.33 -31.77
C ASP A 311 -8.18 -3.20 -31.14
N GLU A 312 -8.83 -2.28 -30.41
CA GLU A 312 -8.20 -1.17 -29.70
C GLU A 312 -7.73 -1.62 -28.32
N HIS A 313 -6.42 -1.71 -28.14
CA HIS A 313 -5.80 -2.07 -26.87
C HIS A 313 -4.46 -1.38 -26.71
N LEU A 314 -3.86 -1.46 -25.52
CA LEU A 314 -2.62 -0.72 -25.20
C LEU A 314 -1.48 -1.01 -26.19
N PHE A 315 -1.36 -2.24 -26.69
CA PHE A 315 -0.32 -2.59 -27.69
C PHE A 315 -0.65 -2.30 -29.17
N ASN A 316 -1.85 -1.77 -29.48
CA ASN A 316 -2.27 -1.41 -30.84
C ASN A 316 -3.23 -0.20 -30.82
N PRO A 317 -2.79 0.97 -30.33
CA PRO A 317 -3.67 2.12 -30.22
C PRO A 317 -3.92 2.74 -31.60
N LYS A 318 -5.20 2.83 -32.02
CA LYS A 318 -5.62 3.67 -33.17
C LYS A 318 -5.99 5.10 -32.76
N SER A 319 -5.91 5.42 -31.47
CA SER A 319 -6.50 6.61 -30.85
C SER A 319 -5.56 7.25 -29.83
N THR A 320 -5.72 8.55 -29.60
CA THR A 320 -4.88 9.41 -28.73
C THR A 320 -5.22 9.22 -27.25
N PHE A 321 -4.25 9.17 -26.35
CA PHE A 321 -4.48 8.96 -24.92
C PHE A 321 -4.90 10.26 -24.21
N ILE A 322 -5.84 10.17 -23.25
CA ILE A 322 -6.23 11.26 -22.35
C ILE A 322 -6.06 10.77 -20.92
N VAL A 323 -5.47 11.61 -20.07
CA VAL A 323 -5.29 11.32 -18.64
C VAL A 323 -5.97 12.44 -17.85
N GLU A 324 -7.11 12.13 -17.21
CA GLU A 324 -7.81 13.05 -16.31
C GLU A 324 -8.04 12.45 -14.90
N ILE A 325 -8.34 13.32 -13.92
CA ILE A 325 -8.22 13.10 -12.47
C ILE A 325 -9.60 13.09 -11.79
N GLU A 326 -9.90 12.05 -11.02
CA GLU A 326 -10.96 12.11 -10.00
C GLU A 326 -10.41 12.52 -8.63
N LYS A 327 -11.08 13.49 -7.99
CA LYS A 327 -10.83 13.89 -6.61
C LYS A 327 -12.08 13.63 -5.77
N THR A 328 -12.08 12.56 -4.99
CA THR A 328 -12.63 12.57 -3.62
C THR A 328 -12.06 11.40 -2.80
N TYR A 329 -12.08 11.57 -1.46
CA TYR A 329 -12.00 10.59 -0.35
C TYR A 329 -10.74 10.61 0.55
N ASP A 330 -10.98 10.75 1.88
CA ASP A 330 -10.09 11.02 3.03
C ASP A 330 -9.10 9.89 3.41
N GLY A 331 -8.51 9.20 2.42
CA GLY A 331 -7.68 8.03 2.67
C GLY A 331 -6.82 7.54 1.51
N ILE A 332 -6.76 8.26 0.38
CA ILE A 332 -5.95 7.88 -0.80
C ILE A 332 -5.26 9.12 -1.44
N HIS A 333 -3.94 9.08 -1.71
CA HIS A 333 -3.25 10.13 -2.49
C HIS A 333 -3.08 9.65 -3.93
N ASN A 334 -3.66 10.34 -4.90
CA ASN A 334 -3.71 9.90 -6.30
C ASN A 334 -2.84 10.73 -7.19
N THR A 335 -2.35 10.14 -8.28
CA THR A 335 -1.76 10.96 -9.36
C THR A 335 -1.56 10.30 -10.73
N ASN A 336 -1.21 11.16 -11.70
CA ASN A 336 -1.62 11.13 -13.09
C ASN A 336 -0.51 11.63 -14.02
N VAL A 337 -0.45 11.02 -15.20
CA VAL A 337 0.71 10.25 -15.61
C VAL A 337 0.58 9.94 -17.11
N ASP A 338 1.29 10.67 -17.98
CA ASP A 338 1.11 10.61 -19.45
C ASP A 338 2.12 9.73 -20.17
N VAL A 339 1.65 8.99 -21.18
CA VAL A 339 2.48 8.15 -22.06
C VAL A 339 2.50 8.72 -23.46
N GLU A 340 3.70 8.97 -23.98
CA GLU A 340 3.92 9.32 -25.38
C GLU A 340 3.88 8.10 -26.31
#